data_AF-A0A172WQL1-F1
#
_entry.id   AF-A0A172WQL1-F1
#
_cell.length_a   1.000
_cell.length_b   1.000
_cell.length_c   1.000
_cell.angle_alpha   90.00
_cell.angle_beta   90.00
_cell.angle_gamma   90.00
#
_symmetry.space_group_name_H-M   'P 1'
#
loop_
_entity.id
_entity.type
_entity.pdbx_description
1 polymer ?
#
loop_
_entity_poly.entity_id
_entity_poly.type
_entity_poly.pdbx_seq_one_letter_code
_entity_poly.pdbx_strand_id
1 'polypeptide(L)'
;MTEAPNFRDDCETAGKNVTEPEARTHDSLRATADAEEASMLARAKKAVLQSGDWLSATEVYALSAINVGVADSECETWKDEGRIFAIRYDCTTFFPSYALDVDAGYLPYPIIASVLQAFGAKRSGWELAYWFASVNSFLGGLRPQDLIASAPERVLAAAHNELAGIMHG
;
A
#
# COMPACT_ATOMS: atom_id res chain seq x y z
N MET A 1 -3.76 -47.48 41.10
CA MET A 1 -5.04 -47.21 41.78
C MET A 1 -4.78 -46.09 42.76
N THR A 2 -5.46 -44.96 42.84
CA THR A 2 -6.60 -44.38 42.13
C THR A 2 -6.80 -42.99 42.77
N GLU A 3 -7.19 -42.00 41.95
CA GLU A 3 -7.88 -40.74 42.28
C GLU A 3 -7.17 -39.55 42.96
N ALA A 4 -7.32 -38.40 42.27
CA ALA A 4 -7.23 -37.02 42.75
C ALA A 4 -8.65 -36.54 43.20
N PRO A 5 -8.97 -35.23 43.20
CA PRO A 5 -8.72 -34.16 44.16
C PRO A 5 -10.04 -33.63 44.78
N ASN A 6 -10.00 -32.60 45.65
CA ASN A 6 -10.98 -31.48 45.66
C ASN A 6 -10.69 -30.50 46.80
N PHE A 7 -10.11 -29.34 46.46
CA PHE A 7 -10.22 -28.12 47.25
C PHE A 7 -11.35 -27.32 46.60
N ARG A 8 -12.42 -27.06 47.34
CA ARG A 8 -13.62 -26.38 46.85
C ARG A 8 -13.75 -25.09 47.63
N ASP A 9 -13.61 -24.01 46.89
CA ASP A 9 -13.85 -22.63 47.27
C ASP A 9 -15.19 -22.45 47.98
N ASP A 10 -15.15 -21.75 49.10
CA ASP A 10 -16.33 -21.19 49.72
C ASP A 10 -16.12 -19.69 49.94
N CYS A 11 -17.21 -18.97 49.68
CA CYS A 11 -17.50 -17.62 50.15
C CYS A 11 -16.82 -16.45 49.41
N GLU A 12 -17.49 -15.94 48.38
CA GLU A 12 -17.42 -14.51 48.07
C GLU A 12 -18.77 -13.83 48.34
N THR A 13 -18.66 -12.78 49.14
CA THR A 13 -19.72 -12.05 49.82
C THR A 13 -20.31 -10.96 48.93
N ALA A 14 -21.63 -10.79 48.99
CA ALA A 14 -22.35 -9.69 48.37
C ALA A 14 -22.05 -8.33 49.04
N GLY A 15 -21.96 -7.22 48.28
CA GLY A 15 -22.04 -5.89 48.92
C GLY A 15 -21.64 -4.65 48.11
N LYS A 16 -22.49 -4.26 47.15
CA LYS A 16 -22.90 -2.89 46.75
C LYS A 16 -21.99 -1.66 47.04
N ASN A 17 -21.52 -1.05 45.93
CA ASN A 17 -21.82 0.31 45.42
C ASN A 17 -21.49 1.55 46.30
N VAL A 18 -20.62 2.46 45.80
CA VAL A 18 -20.87 3.92 45.66
C VAL A 18 -19.69 4.64 44.98
N THR A 19 -19.99 5.20 43.81
CA THR A 19 -19.63 6.53 43.24
C THR A 19 -18.20 7.08 43.31
N GLU A 20 -17.56 7.25 42.14
CA GLU A 20 -16.87 8.52 41.73
C GLU A 20 -16.61 8.53 40.20
N PRO A 21 -16.99 9.57 39.42
CA PRO A 21 -16.76 9.61 37.97
C PRO A 21 -15.82 10.75 37.53
N GLU A 22 -14.51 10.50 37.37
CA GLU A 22 -13.54 11.58 37.05
C GLU A 22 -12.45 11.22 36.02
N ALA A 23 -12.67 10.26 35.10
CA ALA A 23 -11.68 9.97 34.05
C ALA A 23 -12.31 9.55 32.73
N ARG A 24 -13.02 10.46 32.04
CA ARG A 24 -13.63 10.14 30.74
C ARG A 24 -13.66 11.31 29.76
N THR A 25 -12.51 11.94 29.54
CA THR A 25 -12.42 13.00 28.51
C THR A 25 -11.20 12.86 27.59
N HIS A 26 -10.09 12.23 28.01
CA HIS A 26 -8.88 12.15 27.18
C HIS A 26 -8.90 11.04 26.11
N ASP A 27 -9.61 9.94 26.37
CA ASP A 27 -9.66 8.77 25.48
C ASP A 27 -10.56 8.99 24.24
N SER A 28 -11.63 9.78 24.41
CA SER A 28 -12.63 10.04 23.36
C SER A 28 -12.16 11.00 22.27
N LEU A 29 -11.13 11.83 22.53
CA LEU A 29 -10.55 12.76 21.55
C LEU A 29 -9.45 12.09 20.71
N ARG A 30 -8.74 11.09 21.28
CA ARG A 30 -7.73 10.32 20.54
C ARG A 30 -8.39 9.34 19.55
N ALA A 31 -9.44 8.65 19.98
CA ALA A 31 -10.20 7.73 19.12
C ALA A 31 -10.90 8.41 17.93
N THR A 32 -11.24 9.70 18.04
CA THR A 32 -11.83 10.47 16.93
C THR A 32 -10.78 10.99 15.96
N ALA A 33 -9.62 11.46 16.45
CA ALA A 33 -8.48 11.83 15.61
C ALA A 33 -7.92 10.63 14.80
N ASP A 34 -7.77 9.45 15.43
CA ASP A 34 -7.38 8.22 14.74
C ASP A 34 -8.40 7.80 13.65
N ALA A 35 -9.70 7.99 13.92
CA ALA A 35 -10.76 7.71 12.95
C ALA A 35 -10.82 8.73 11.81
N GLU A 36 -10.54 10.00 12.09
CA GLU A 36 -10.44 11.07 11.09
C GLU A 36 -9.21 10.90 10.21
N GLU A 37 -8.06 10.55 10.78
CA GLU A 37 -6.83 10.22 10.07
C GLU A 37 -7.03 8.98 9.21
N ALA A 38 -7.66 7.93 9.75
CA ALA A 38 -8.04 6.75 8.98
C ALA A 38 -9.03 7.09 7.84
N SER A 39 -9.96 8.02 8.07
CA SER A 39 -10.91 8.47 7.03
C SER A 39 -10.24 9.30 5.95
N MET A 40 -9.30 10.18 6.31
CA MET A 40 -8.49 10.94 5.35
C MET A 40 -7.61 10.01 4.53
N LEU A 41 -6.94 9.04 5.16
CA LEU A 41 -6.15 8.02 4.46
C LEU A 41 -7.03 7.16 3.56
N ALA A 42 -8.23 6.76 4.01
CA ALA A 42 -9.17 6.00 3.18
C ALA A 42 -9.65 6.81 1.97
N ARG A 43 -9.93 8.11 2.14
CA ARG A 43 -10.28 9.02 1.04
C ARG A 43 -9.13 9.23 0.08
N ALA A 44 -7.90 9.41 0.57
CA ALA A 44 -6.70 9.55 -0.26
C ALA A 44 -6.44 8.27 -1.07
N LYS A 45 -6.52 7.09 -0.43
CA LYS A 45 -6.41 5.78 -1.10
C LYS A 45 -7.49 5.59 -2.16
N LYS A 46 -8.73 5.98 -1.85
CA LYS A 46 -9.84 5.93 -2.82
C LYS A 46 -9.64 6.89 -3.98
N ALA A 47 -9.15 8.10 -3.74
CA ALA A 47 -8.85 9.07 -4.79
C ALA A 47 -7.73 8.58 -5.73
N VAL A 48 -6.70 7.93 -5.17
CA VAL A 48 -5.65 7.26 -5.94
C VAL A 48 -6.24 6.13 -6.79
N LEU A 49 -7.11 5.28 -6.24
CA LEU A 49 -7.75 4.22 -7.02
C LEU A 49 -8.70 4.75 -8.11
N GLN A 50 -9.38 5.87 -7.83
CA GLN A 50 -10.31 6.52 -8.76
C GLN A 50 -9.62 7.41 -9.81
N SER A 51 -8.29 7.60 -9.74
CA SER A 51 -7.57 8.40 -10.74
C SER A 51 -7.52 7.74 -12.12
N GLY A 52 -7.93 6.47 -12.23
CA GLY A 52 -7.87 5.68 -13.47
C GLY A 52 -6.48 5.10 -13.76
N ASP A 53 -5.56 5.28 -12.81
CA ASP A 53 -4.16 4.85 -12.93
C ASP A 53 -3.92 3.42 -12.41
N TRP A 54 -4.98 2.69 -12.02
CA TRP A 54 -4.90 1.39 -11.36
C TRP A 54 -5.83 0.38 -12.01
N LEU A 55 -5.31 -0.80 -12.29
CA LEU A 55 -6.00 -1.89 -12.98
C LEU A 55 -5.87 -3.16 -12.13
N SER A 56 -6.96 -3.91 -11.98
CA SER A 56 -6.91 -5.29 -11.49
C SER A 56 -6.17 -6.19 -12.49
N ALA A 57 -5.68 -7.36 -12.04
CA ALA A 57 -5.05 -8.33 -12.95
C ALA A 57 -5.97 -8.68 -14.14
N THR A 58 -7.27 -8.84 -13.87
CA THR A 58 -8.29 -9.08 -14.91
C THR A 58 -8.36 -7.93 -15.92
N GLU A 59 -8.28 -6.68 -15.48
CA GLU A 59 -8.31 -5.51 -16.38
C GLU A 59 -7.00 -5.37 -17.17
N VAL A 60 -5.84 -5.59 -16.54
CA VAL A 60 -4.54 -5.63 -17.24
C VAL A 60 -4.56 -6.65 -18.37
N TYR A 61 -5.13 -7.83 -18.11
CA TYR A 61 -5.24 -8.89 -19.12
C TYR A 61 -6.35 -8.68 -20.12
N ALA A 62 -7.46 -8.04 -19.74
CA ALA A 62 -8.50 -7.67 -20.71
C ALA A 62 -7.99 -6.64 -21.72
N LEU A 63 -7.02 -5.82 -21.31
CA LEU A 63 -6.35 -4.84 -22.16
C LEU A 63 -5.21 -5.45 -22.98
N SER A 64 -4.52 -6.46 -22.45
CA SER A 64 -3.55 -7.24 -23.22
C SER A 64 -4.27 -8.21 -24.18
N ALA A 65 -3.64 -8.56 -25.30
CA ALA A 65 -4.22 -9.55 -26.23
C ALA A 65 -4.12 -11.00 -25.72
N ILE A 66 -3.98 -11.22 -24.41
CA ILE A 66 -3.63 -12.50 -23.78
C ILE A 66 -4.82 -13.04 -22.96
N ASN A 67 -4.90 -14.38 -22.84
CA ASN A 67 -5.99 -15.09 -22.16
C ASN A 67 -6.12 -14.70 -20.68
N VAL A 68 -7.32 -14.23 -20.29
CA VAL A 68 -7.70 -13.79 -18.93
C VAL A 68 -7.48 -14.87 -17.86
N GLY A 69 -7.49 -16.16 -18.21
CA GLY A 69 -7.38 -17.26 -17.23
C GLY A 69 -6.02 -17.40 -16.53
N VAL A 70 -4.95 -16.80 -17.08
CA VAL A 70 -3.59 -16.80 -16.46
C VAL A 70 -3.23 -15.46 -15.84
N ALA A 71 -4.17 -14.51 -15.84
CA ALA A 71 -3.93 -13.12 -15.52
C ALA A 71 -3.34 -12.89 -14.12
N ASP A 72 -4.02 -13.46 -13.12
CA ASP A 72 -3.59 -13.34 -11.73
C ASP A 72 -2.21 -13.98 -11.52
N SER A 73 -1.97 -15.17 -12.07
CA SER A 73 -0.71 -15.90 -11.88
C SER A 73 0.50 -15.17 -12.48
N GLU A 74 0.34 -14.58 -13.67
CA GLU A 74 1.41 -13.81 -14.31
C GLU A 74 1.64 -12.46 -13.63
N CYS A 75 0.58 -11.73 -13.26
CA CYS A 75 0.74 -10.48 -12.51
C CYS A 75 1.39 -10.72 -11.13
N GLU A 76 1.04 -11.82 -10.47
CA GLU A 76 1.71 -12.25 -9.23
C GLU A 76 3.18 -12.62 -9.49
N THR A 77 3.48 -13.28 -10.61
CA THR A 77 4.86 -13.57 -11.03
C THR A 77 5.66 -12.29 -11.27
N TRP A 78 5.12 -11.30 -11.99
CA TRP A 78 5.80 -10.01 -12.21
C TRP A 78 6.05 -9.25 -10.90
N LYS A 79 5.12 -9.36 -9.95
CA LYS A 79 5.28 -8.78 -8.61
C LYS A 79 6.39 -9.49 -7.84
N ASP A 80 6.42 -10.82 -7.85
CA ASP A 80 7.43 -11.63 -7.16
C ASP A 80 8.82 -11.44 -7.78
N GLU A 81 8.90 -11.25 -9.11
CA GLU A 81 10.12 -10.87 -9.83
C GLU A 81 10.54 -9.41 -9.58
N GLY A 82 9.71 -8.62 -8.90
CA GLY A 82 9.95 -7.19 -8.66
C GLY A 82 9.93 -6.34 -9.94
N ARG A 83 9.23 -6.81 -10.99
CA ARG A 83 9.07 -6.08 -12.26
C ARG A 83 7.99 -5.01 -12.19
N ILE A 84 6.98 -5.24 -11.38
CA ILE A 84 5.90 -4.30 -11.09
C ILE A 84 5.56 -4.36 -9.61
N PHE A 85 4.99 -3.29 -9.07
CA PHE A 85 4.46 -3.29 -7.72
C PHE A 85 2.94 -3.29 -7.77
N ALA A 86 2.33 -3.75 -6.68
CA ALA A 86 0.89 -3.78 -6.57
C ALA A 86 0.44 -3.18 -5.24
N ILE A 87 -0.75 -2.59 -5.25
CA ILE A 87 -1.43 -2.14 -4.03
C ILE A 87 -2.57 -3.10 -3.73
N ARG A 88 -2.74 -3.45 -2.46
CA ARG A 88 -3.93 -4.17 -2.01
C ARG A 88 -4.96 -3.20 -1.46
N TYR A 89 -6.16 -3.24 -2.00
CA TYR A 89 -7.33 -2.49 -1.55
C TYR A 89 -8.56 -3.40 -1.56
N ASP A 90 -9.27 -3.48 -0.44
CA ASP A 90 -10.51 -4.27 -0.29
C ASP A 90 -10.38 -5.72 -0.80
N CYS A 91 -9.33 -6.42 -0.34
CA CYS A 91 -8.96 -7.78 -0.74
C CYS A 91 -8.63 -7.98 -2.24
N THR A 92 -8.58 -6.90 -3.01
CA THR A 92 -8.23 -6.92 -4.43
C THR A 92 -6.84 -6.32 -4.63
N THR A 93 -6.05 -6.95 -5.52
CA THR A 93 -4.74 -6.48 -5.91
C THR A 93 -4.87 -5.62 -7.16
N PHE A 94 -4.33 -4.40 -7.10
CA PHE A 94 -4.32 -3.46 -8.21
C PHE A 94 -2.89 -3.15 -8.63
N PHE A 95 -2.70 -3.06 -9.94
CA PHE A 95 -1.45 -2.79 -10.62
C PHE A 95 -1.51 -1.41 -11.28
N PRO A 96 -0.42 -0.64 -11.27
CA PRO A 96 -0.39 0.67 -11.88
C PRO A 96 -0.43 0.58 -13.41
N SER A 97 -1.39 1.24 -14.05
CA SER A 97 -1.54 1.25 -15.52
C SER A 97 -0.39 1.97 -16.21
N TYR A 98 0.12 3.05 -15.61
CA TYR A 98 1.28 3.81 -16.12
C TYR A 98 2.59 3.01 -16.09
N ALA A 99 2.65 1.93 -15.31
CA ALA A 99 3.81 1.03 -15.29
C ALA A 99 3.78 0.00 -16.42
N LEU A 100 2.70 -0.04 -17.21
CA LEU A 100 2.51 -0.95 -18.32
C LEU A 100 2.69 -0.21 -19.65
N ASP A 101 3.39 -0.86 -20.56
CA ASP A 101 3.65 -0.37 -21.90
C ASP A 101 2.54 -0.79 -22.85
N VAL A 102 1.73 0.18 -23.30
CA VAL A 102 0.59 -0.03 -24.20
C VAL A 102 1.07 -0.51 -25.58
N ASP A 103 2.21 -0.02 -26.06
CA ASP A 103 2.76 -0.38 -27.37
C ASP A 103 3.39 -1.79 -27.35
N ALA A 104 3.87 -2.23 -26.18
CA ALA A 104 4.38 -3.59 -25.96
C ALA A 104 3.31 -4.59 -25.47
N GLY A 105 2.02 -4.25 -25.55
CA GLY A 105 0.92 -5.16 -25.19
C GLY A 105 0.65 -5.27 -23.69
N TYR A 106 0.75 -4.15 -22.97
CA TYR A 106 0.59 -4.03 -21.52
C TYR A 106 1.61 -4.82 -20.71
N LEU A 107 2.87 -4.84 -21.17
CA LEU A 107 4.00 -5.42 -20.42
C LEU A 107 4.61 -4.39 -19.46
N PRO A 108 5.09 -4.78 -18.26
CA PRO A 108 5.67 -3.83 -17.33
C PRO A 108 6.98 -3.23 -17.86
N TYR A 109 7.13 -1.91 -17.73
CA TYR A 109 8.34 -1.22 -18.17
C TYR A 109 9.56 -1.68 -17.36
N PRO A 110 10.72 -1.93 -18.01
CA PRO A 110 11.92 -2.38 -17.31
C PRO A 110 12.44 -1.36 -16.29
N ILE A 111 12.16 -0.07 -16.50
CA ILE A 111 12.55 0.99 -15.56
C ILE A 111 11.87 0.85 -14.20
N ILE A 112 10.64 0.32 -14.17
CA ILE A 112 9.89 0.11 -12.93
C ILE A 112 10.65 -0.89 -12.07
N ALA A 113 11.12 -1.99 -12.66
CA ALA A 113 11.97 -2.96 -11.97
C ALA A 113 13.22 -2.30 -11.38
N SER A 114 13.90 -1.42 -12.13
CA SER A 114 15.09 -0.70 -11.63
C SER A 114 14.76 0.24 -10.48
N VAL A 115 13.63 0.96 -10.54
CA VAL A 115 13.19 1.86 -9.45
C VAL A 115 12.80 1.06 -8.20
N LEU A 116 12.11 -0.08 -8.38
CA LEU A 116 11.76 -0.98 -7.29
C LEU A 116 13.00 -1.59 -6.65
N GLN A 117 14.02 -1.97 -7.43
CA GLN A 117 15.31 -2.41 -6.91
C GLN A 117 16.04 -1.31 -6.14
N ALA A 118 15.99 -0.06 -6.60
CA ALA A 118 16.60 1.06 -5.90
C ALA A 118 15.96 1.28 -4.52
N PHE A 119 14.62 1.30 -4.44
CA PHE A 119 13.91 1.43 -3.16
C PHE A 119 14.03 0.16 -2.29
N GLY A 120 14.14 -1.01 -2.91
CA GLY A 120 14.15 -2.31 -2.27
C GLY A 120 12.85 -2.60 -1.50
N ALA A 121 12.90 -3.60 -0.60
CA ALA A 121 11.77 -3.97 0.26
C ALA A 121 11.47 -2.95 1.39
N LYS A 122 12.05 -1.75 1.33
CA LYS A 122 11.87 -0.71 2.36
C LYS A 122 10.56 0.04 2.22
N ARG A 123 9.97 0.05 1.02
CA ARG A 123 8.71 0.76 0.73
C ARG A 123 7.61 -0.21 0.34
N SER A 124 6.45 -0.02 0.94
CA SER A 124 5.22 -0.70 0.59
C SER A 124 4.69 -0.22 -0.77
N GLY A 125 3.84 -1.02 -1.42
CA GLY A 125 3.20 -0.65 -2.68
C GLY A 125 2.45 0.68 -2.61
N TRP A 126 1.86 1.02 -1.46
CA TRP A 126 1.18 2.30 -1.25
C TRP A 126 2.14 3.49 -1.17
N GLU A 127 3.32 3.32 -0.56
CA GLU A 127 4.33 4.38 -0.53
C GLU A 127 4.95 4.61 -1.91
N LEU A 128 5.14 3.53 -2.68
CA LEU A 128 5.57 3.61 -4.07
C LEU A 128 4.50 4.33 -4.91
N ALA A 129 3.23 3.93 -4.78
CA ALA A 129 2.10 4.59 -5.43
C ALA A 129 2.10 6.10 -5.16
N TYR A 130 2.25 6.49 -3.89
CA TYR A 130 2.30 7.89 -3.49
C TYR A 130 3.51 8.61 -4.10
N TRP A 131 4.69 7.99 -4.08
CA TRP A 131 5.90 8.58 -4.67
C TRP A 131 5.77 8.80 -6.18
N PHE A 132 5.22 7.82 -6.91
CA PHE A 132 4.99 7.93 -8.36
C PHE A 132 3.94 9.00 -8.71
N ALA A 133 2.91 9.16 -7.88
CA ALA A 133 1.87 10.16 -8.05
C ALA A 133 2.29 11.56 -7.56
N SER A 134 3.31 11.65 -6.71
CA SER A 134 3.76 12.91 -6.11
C SER A 134 4.61 13.73 -7.07
N VAL A 135 4.44 15.04 -7.00
CA VAL A 135 5.27 16.01 -7.72
C VAL A 135 6.70 15.91 -7.20
N ASN A 136 7.67 15.68 -8.08
CA ASN A 136 9.07 15.54 -7.71
C ASN A 136 9.88 16.76 -8.13
N SER A 137 10.48 17.44 -7.15
CA SER A 137 11.32 18.62 -7.38
C SER A 137 12.55 18.32 -8.25
N PHE A 138 13.13 17.11 -8.15
CA PHE A 138 14.25 16.67 -8.98
C PHE A 138 13.86 16.51 -10.46
N LEU A 139 12.59 16.20 -10.72
CA LEU A 139 12.04 16.11 -12.07
C LEU A 139 11.57 17.47 -12.63
N GLY A 140 11.77 18.56 -11.88
CA GLY A 140 11.33 19.89 -12.25
C GLY A 140 9.85 20.14 -11.96
N GLY A 141 9.28 19.44 -10.96
CA GLY A 141 7.86 19.57 -10.62
C GLY A 141 6.95 18.65 -11.45
N LEU A 142 7.50 17.66 -12.13
CA LEU A 142 6.75 16.62 -12.81
C LEU A 142 6.58 15.40 -11.92
N ARG A 143 5.53 14.61 -12.17
CA ARG A 143 5.31 13.35 -11.47
C ARG A 143 6.15 12.25 -12.13
N PRO A 144 6.80 11.38 -11.34
CA PRO A 144 7.53 10.25 -11.89
C PRO A 144 6.70 9.38 -12.84
N GLN A 145 5.40 9.18 -12.55
CA GLN A 145 4.52 8.39 -13.41
C GLN A 145 4.38 8.92 -14.84
N ASP A 146 4.42 10.25 -15.04
CA ASP A 146 4.27 10.87 -16.36
C ASP A 146 5.55 10.74 -17.21
N LEU A 147 6.69 10.48 -16.56
CA LEU A 147 8.00 10.41 -17.19
C LEU A 147 8.47 8.97 -17.46
N ILE A 148 7.73 7.95 -17.04
CA ILE A 148 8.10 6.54 -17.27
C ILE A 148 8.23 6.23 -18.77
N ALA A 149 7.27 6.69 -19.58
CA ALA A 149 7.25 6.43 -21.01
C ALA A 149 8.18 7.36 -21.82
N SER A 150 8.44 8.58 -21.33
CA SER A 150 9.15 9.62 -22.09
C SER A 150 10.60 9.84 -21.68
N ALA A 151 10.93 9.68 -20.40
CA ALA A 151 12.26 9.89 -19.83
C ALA A 151 12.53 8.95 -18.62
N PRO A 152 12.55 7.63 -18.84
CA PRO A 152 12.68 6.63 -17.77
C PRO A 152 13.94 6.81 -16.93
N GLU A 153 15.06 7.17 -17.54
CA GLU A 153 16.33 7.43 -16.86
C GLU A 153 16.25 8.56 -15.82
N ARG A 154 15.43 9.59 -16.08
CA ARG A 154 15.21 10.68 -15.12
C ARG A 154 14.45 10.18 -13.89
N VAL A 155 13.48 9.30 -14.08
CA VAL A 155 12.72 8.68 -12.99
C VAL A 155 13.64 7.86 -12.09
N LEU A 156 14.53 7.05 -12.66
CA LEU A 156 15.51 6.27 -11.89
C LEU A 156 16.49 7.17 -11.13
N ALA A 157 16.97 8.25 -11.76
CA ALA A 157 17.82 9.23 -11.08
C ALA A 157 17.09 9.91 -9.90
N ALA A 158 15.81 10.23 -10.06
CA ALA A 158 14.98 10.78 -8.99
C ALA A 158 14.82 9.81 -7.82
N ALA A 159 14.66 8.50 -8.09
CA ALA A 159 14.58 7.48 -7.06
C ALA A 159 15.88 7.39 -6.24
N HIS A 160 17.04 7.42 -6.90
CA HIS A 160 18.33 7.45 -6.20
C HIS A 160 18.53 8.74 -5.39
N ASN A 161 18.12 9.89 -5.93
CA ASN A 161 18.20 11.17 -5.23
C ASN A 161 17.35 11.17 -3.95
N GLU A 162 16.14 10.63 -4.01
CA GLU A 162 15.25 10.49 -2.85
C GLU A 162 15.93 9.68 -1.74
N LEU A 163 16.55 8.56 -2.09
CA LEU A 163 17.29 7.70 -1.16
C LEU A 163 18.51 8.40 -0.56
N ALA A 164 19.24 9.18 -1.36
CA ALA A 164 20.38 9.97 -0.89
C ALA A 164 19.95 11.11 0.03
N GLY A 165 18.79 11.73 -0.22
CA GLY A 165 18.19 12.77 0.61
C GLY A 165 17.75 12.25 1.98
N ILE A 166 17.21 11.02 2.05
CA ILE A 166 16.85 10.36 3.33
C ILE A 166 18.09 10.10 4.20
N MET A 167 19.26 9.88 3.60
CA MET A 167 20.50 9.60 4.32
C MET A 167 21.20 10.86 4.89
N HIS A 168 20.79 12.06 4.49
CA HIS A 168 21.40 13.33 4.94
C HIS A 168 20.50 14.16 5.88
N GLY A 169 19.51 13.51 6.51
CA GLY A 169 18.63 14.13 7.51
C GLY A 169 19.11 13.96 8.94
#